data_AF-A0A4S0IF38-F1
#
_entry.id   AF-A0A4S0IF38-F1
#
_cell.length_a   1.000
_cell.length_b   1.000
_cell.length_c   1.000
_cell.angle_alpha   90.00
_cell.angle_beta   90.00
_cell.angle_gamma   90.00
#
_symmetry.space_group_name_H-M   'P 1'
#
loop_
_entity.id
_entity.type
_entity.pdbx_description
1 polymer ?
#
loop_
_entity_poly.entity_id
_entity_poly.type
_entity_poly.pdbx_seq_one_letter_code
_entity_poly.pdbx_strand_id
1 'polypeptide(L)'
;MAGRILAITPADSALGILLPNTAFFPLAMLASMAAGRPMVPLNTRDPDTRINAIVSEARLSTVIGDGDVRPTDLPRVVGWINVSPRGEPKSNRVPQLHAVSVDAPAIVL
;
A
#
# COMPACT_ATOMS: atom_id res chain seq x y z
N MET A 1 3.11 -0.70 -7.35
CA MET A 1 3.12 -1.47 -6.09
C MET A 1 3.61 -2.92 -6.31
N ALA A 2 3.01 -3.71 -7.21
CA ALA A 2 3.42 -5.09 -7.48
C ALA A 2 4.93 -5.27 -7.77
N GLY A 3 5.53 -4.37 -8.57
CA GLY A 3 6.98 -4.41 -8.81
C GLY A 3 7.85 -4.26 -7.56
N ARG A 4 7.41 -3.49 -6.55
CA ARG A 4 8.11 -3.37 -5.26
C ARG A 4 7.97 -4.65 -4.44
N ILE A 5 6.81 -5.30 -4.49
CA ILE A 5 6.58 -6.60 -3.85
C ILE A 5 7.52 -7.64 -4.47
N LEU A 6 7.57 -7.75 -5.80
CA LEU A 6 8.46 -8.68 -6.49
C LEU A 6 9.94 -8.44 -6.21
N ALA A 7 10.34 -7.19 -6.00
CA ALA A 7 11.73 -6.83 -5.78
C ALA A 7 12.28 -7.29 -4.41
N ILE A 8 11.42 -7.43 -3.38
CA ILE A 8 11.89 -7.67 -2.01
C ILE A 8 11.20 -8.83 -1.29
N THR A 9 10.07 -9.32 -1.80
CA THR A 9 9.34 -10.46 -1.23
C THR A 9 9.71 -11.74 -2.00
N PRO A 10 10.32 -12.74 -1.35
CA PRO A 10 10.63 -14.04 -1.94
C PRO A 10 9.39 -14.73 -2.51
N ALA A 11 9.60 -15.61 -3.50
CA ALA A 11 8.51 -16.19 -4.26
C ALA A 11 7.58 -17.11 -3.45
N ASP A 12 8.15 -17.76 -2.43
CA ASP A 12 7.50 -18.71 -1.52
C ASP A 12 7.01 -18.05 -0.22
N SER A 13 7.12 -16.73 -0.10
CA SER A 13 6.78 -15.99 1.12
C SER A 13 5.46 -15.22 0.98
N ALA A 14 4.66 -15.25 2.03
CA ALA A 14 3.51 -14.36 2.17
C ALA A 14 3.97 -12.96 2.61
N LEU A 15 3.18 -11.95 2.26
CA LEU A 15 3.36 -10.57 2.76
C LEU A 15 2.32 -10.21 3.81
N GLY A 16 2.72 -9.42 4.80
CA GLY A 16 1.78 -8.78 5.72
C GLY A 16 1.20 -7.50 5.12
N ILE A 17 -0.05 -7.19 5.42
CA ILE A 17 -0.67 -5.88 5.14
C ILE A 17 -1.15 -5.28 6.45
N LEU A 18 -0.41 -4.30 6.97
CA LEU A 18 -0.72 -3.56 8.19
C LEU A 18 -1.18 -2.15 7.80
N LEU A 19 -2.43 -2.05 7.34
CA LEU A 19 -3.03 -0.80 6.89
C LEU A 19 -4.40 -0.58 7.53
N PRO A 20 -4.75 0.67 7.89
CA PRO A 20 -6.11 0.99 8.33
C PRO A 20 -7.11 0.83 7.17
N ASN A 21 -8.40 0.84 7.50
CA ASN A 21 -9.47 0.76 6.51
C ASN A 21 -9.50 2.00 5.61
N THR A 22 -8.71 1.96 4.55
CA THR A 22 -8.47 3.01 3.56
C THR A 22 -8.39 2.35 2.19
N ALA A 23 -8.41 3.15 1.11
CA ALA A 23 -8.22 2.63 -0.25
C ALA A 23 -6.87 1.94 -0.47
N PHE A 24 -5.88 2.17 0.41
CA PHE A 24 -4.58 1.52 0.33
C PHE A 24 -4.62 0.03 0.67
N PHE A 25 -5.55 -0.43 1.51
CA PHE A 25 -5.70 -1.84 1.83
C PHE A 25 -6.09 -2.68 0.59
N PRO A 26 -7.20 -2.40 -0.13
CA PRO A 26 -7.52 -3.13 -1.34
C PRO A 26 -6.48 -2.93 -2.44
N LEU A 27 -5.82 -1.76 -2.52
CA LEU A 27 -4.70 -1.56 -3.46
C LEU A 27 -3.52 -2.50 -3.15
N ALA A 28 -3.14 -2.65 -1.88
CA ALA A 28 -2.08 -3.55 -1.45
C ALA A 28 -2.44 -5.03 -1.72
N MET A 29 -3.71 -5.40 -1.47
CA MET A 29 -4.24 -6.72 -1.80
C MET A 29 -4.18 -7.01 -3.31
N LEU A 30 -4.66 -6.10 -4.16
CA LEU A 30 -4.59 -6.28 -5.62
C LEU A 30 -3.15 -6.33 -6.11
N ALA A 31 -2.25 -5.53 -5.53
CA ALA A 31 -0.83 -5.57 -5.84
C ALA A 31 -0.18 -6.89 -5.45
N SER A 32 -0.59 -7.51 -4.35
CA SER A 32 -0.10 -8.82 -3.93
C SER A 32 -0.55 -9.91 -4.90
N MET A 33 -1.81 -9.88 -5.30
CA MET A 33 -2.37 -10.78 -6.32
C MET A 33 -1.63 -10.63 -7.65
N ALA A 34 -1.40 -9.39 -8.10
CA ALA A 34 -0.64 -9.11 -9.32
C ALA A 34 0.83 -9.55 -9.24
N ALA A 35 1.42 -9.57 -8.04
CA ALA A 35 2.78 -10.08 -7.80
C ALA A 35 2.82 -11.61 -7.61
N GLY A 36 1.68 -12.29 -7.59
CA GLY A 36 1.59 -13.72 -7.29
C GLY A 36 2.02 -14.07 -5.86
N ARG A 37 1.81 -13.16 -4.90
CA ARG A 37 2.17 -13.37 -3.49
C ARG A 37 0.92 -13.42 -2.60
N PRO A 38 0.75 -14.48 -1.80
CA PRO A 38 -0.32 -14.53 -0.82
C PRO A 38 -0.12 -13.44 0.24
N MET A 39 -1.22 -12.91 0.78
CA MET A 39 -1.16 -11.84 1.79
C MET A 39 -1.85 -12.25 3.09
N VAL A 40 -1.32 -11.75 4.20
CA VAL A 40 -1.86 -11.90 5.55
C VAL A 40 -2.30 -10.52 6.04
N PRO A 41 -3.59 -10.31 6.33
CA PRO A 41 -4.05 -9.05 6.89
C PRO A 41 -3.61 -8.93 8.35
N LEU A 42 -3.05 -7.78 8.71
CA LEU A 42 -2.64 -7.43 10.07
C LEU A 42 -3.55 -6.29 10.55
N ASN A 43 -4.09 -6.42 11.76
CA ASN A 43 -5.00 -5.42 12.32
C ASN A 43 -4.20 -4.31 13.02
N THR A 44 -4.35 -3.07 12.55
CA THR A 44 -3.67 -1.90 13.15
C THR A 44 -4.12 -1.57 14.57
N ARG A 45 -5.20 -2.20 15.05
CA ARG A 45 -5.68 -2.06 16.44
C ARG A 45 -5.10 -3.10 17.39
N ASP A 46 -4.42 -4.12 16.85
CA ASP A 46 -3.75 -5.11 17.68
C ASP A 46 -2.50 -4.49 18.32
N PRO A 47 -2.13 -4.89 19.55
CA PRO A 47 -0.87 -4.46 20.13
C PRO A 47 0.32 -4.98 19.31
N ASP A 48 1.43 -4.24 19.30
CA ASP A 48 2.66 -4.60 18.56
C ASP A 48 3.12 -6.04 18.83
N THR A 49 2.98 -6.52 20.06
CA THR A 49 3.32 -7.91 20.44
C THR A 49 2.50 -8.95 19.68
N ARG A 50 1.21 -8.69 19.47
CA ARG A 50 0.31 -9.56 18.70
C ARG A 50 0.66 -9.51 17.21
N ILE A 51 0.95 -8.32 16.68
CA ILE A 51 1.37 -8.14 15.28
C ILE A 51 2.68 -8.91 15.03
N ASN A 52 3.67 -8.75 15.91
CA ASN A 52 4.97 -9.44 15.82
C ASN A 52 4.83 -10.96 15.91
N ALA A 53 3.92 -11.46 16.76
CA ALA A 53 3.61 -12.89 16.82
C ALA A 53 3.05 -13.41 15.49
N ILE A 54 2.09 -12.70 14.88
CA ILE A 54 1.53 -13.10 13.57
C ILE A 54 2.61 -13.07 12.48
N VAL A 55 3.45 -12.03 12.45
CA VAL A 55 4.56 -11.93 11.49
C VAL A 55 5.50 -13.13 11.63
N SER A 56 5.84 -13.50 12.86
CA SER A 56 6.72 -14.63 13.15
C SER A 56 6.09 -15.97 12.75
N GLU A 57 4.86 -16.23 13.20
CA GLU A 57 4.12 -17.47 12.95
C GLU A 57 3.83 -17.69 11.47
N ALA A 58 3.44 -16.63 10.76
CA ALA A 58 3.21 -16.66 9.31
C ALA A 58 4.50 -16.56 8.49
N ARG A 59 5.68 -16.47 9.14
CA ARG A 59 7.00 -16.38 8.51
C ARG A 59 7.08 -15.27 7.45
N LEU A 60 6.48 -14.13 7.76
CA LEU A 60 6.41 -13.00 6.83
C LEU A 60 7.80 -12.38 6.69
N SER A 61 8.29 -12.34 5.46
CA SER A 61 9.56 -11.68 5.12
C SER A 61 9.37 -10.20 4.80
N THR A 62 8.13 -9.77 4.53
CA THR A 62 7.79 -8.41 4.11
C THR A 62 6.45 -7.98 4.69
N VAL A 63 6.33 -6.73 5.12
CA VAL A 63 5.07 -6.09 5.53
C VAL A 63 4.88 -4.78 4.75
N ILE A 64 3.67 -4.60 4.22
CA ILE A 64 3.19 -3.32 3.68
C ILE A 64 2.55 -2.54 4.83
N GLY A 65 2.97 -1.29 5.04
CA GLY A 65 2.35 -0.39 6.00
C GLY A 65 2.38 1.05 5.52
N ASP A 66 1.84 1.98 6.33
CA ASP A 66 1.81 3.40 5.98
C ASP A 66 2.90 4.17 6.73
N GLY A 67 3.64 5.01 6.00
CA GLY A 67 4.75 5.76 6.56
C GLY A 67 5.87 4.89 7.13
N ASP A 68 6.51 5.40 8.18
CA ASP A 68 7.53 4.71 8.97
C ASP A 68 6.93 4.14 10.28
N VAL A 69 5.60 3.94 10.32
CA VAL A 69 4.88 3.41 11.50
C VAL A 69 5.05 1.89 11.57
N ARG A 70 6.28 1.48 11.88
CA ARG A 70 6.66 0.08 12.03
C ARG A 70 6.37 -0.36 13.48
N PRO A 71 5.79 -1.55 13.70
CA PRO A 71 5.61 -2.09 15.05
C PRO A 71 6.93 -2.12 15.82
N THR A 72 6.86 -1.80 17.11
CA THR A 72 8.00 -1.89 18.03
C THR A 72 8.51 -3.33 18.04
N ASP A 73 9.83 -3.52 18.10
CA ASP A 73 10.51 -4.83 18.14
C ASP A 73 10.29 -5.75 16.93
N LEU A 74 9.71 -5.26 15.83
CA LEU A 74 9.65 -6.01 14.58
C LEU A 74 11.08 -6.26 14.05
N PRO A 75 11.51 -7.51 13.80
CA PRO A 75 12.88 -7.81 13.37
C PRO A 75 13.27 -7.04 12.10
N ARG A 76 14.42 -6.36 12.08
CA ARG A 76 14.87 -5.54 10.93
C ARG A 76 14.99 -6.29 9.61
N VAL A 77 15.13 -7.62 9.68
CA VAL A 77 15.13 -8.52 8.52
C VAL A 77 13.78 -8.55 7.78
N VAL A 78 12.68 -8.22 8.47
CA VAL A 78 11.35 -8.09 7.84
C VAL A 78 11.31 -6.80 7.03
N GLY A 79 11.27 -6.93 5.71
CA GLY A 79 11.19 -5.82 4.77
C GLY A 79 9.93 -4.97 4.99
N TRP A 80 10.05 -3.66 4.81
CA TRP A 80 8.94 -2.72 4.97
C TRP A 80 8.65 -1.99 3.67
N ILE A 81 7.42 -2.10 3.18
CA ILE A 81 6.95 -1.37 2.00
C ILE A 81 5.97 -0.29 2.46
N ASN A 82 6.40 0.97 2.43
CA ASN A 82 5.48 2.09 2.59
C ASN A 82 4.48 2.13 1.43
N VAL A 83 3.18 2.03 1.72
CA VAL A 83 2.10 2.01 0.72
C VAL A 83 1.92 3.35 0.02
N SER A 84 2.13 4.43 0.76
CA SER A 84 2.11 5.79 0.26
C SER A 84 3.49 6.09 -0.30
N PRO A 85 3.71 6.16 -1.62
CA PRO A 85 4.94 6.72 -2.12
C PRO A 85 5.00 8.15 -1.57
N ARG A 86 6.02 8.48 -0.77
CA ARG A 86 6.38 9.88 -0.54
C ARG A 86 6.76 10.45 -1.90
N GLY A 87 5.77 10.89 -2.66
CA GLY A 87 6.03 11.83 -3.73
C GLY A 87 6.48 13.11 -3.05
N GLU A 88 7.50 13.77 -3.61
CA GLU A 88 7.50 15.23 -3.53
C GLU A 88 6.07 15.71 -3.82
N PRO A 89 5.55 16.73 -3.12
CA PRO A 89 4.25 17.28 -3.43
C PRO A 89 4.26 17.63 -4.92
N LYS A 90 3.66 16.77 -5.75
CA LYS A 90 3.33 17.11 -7.12
C LYS A 90 2.38 18.27 -6.94
N SER A 91 2.91 19.47 -7.17
CA SER A 91 2.15 20.71 -7.23
C SER A 91 0.80 20.39 -7.81
N ASN A 92 -0.24 20.71 -7.04
CA ASN A 92 -1.62 20.45 -7.37
C ASN A 92 -1.97 21.24 -8.66
N ARG A 93 -1.46 20.80 -9.82
CA ARG A 93 -2.06 21.09 -11.10
C ARG A 93 -3.33 20.27 -11.11
N VAL A 94 -4.34 20.82 -10.47
CA VAL A 94 -5.70 20.70 -10.99
C VAL A 94 -5.54 20.89 -12.50
N PRO A 95 -5.90 19.92 -13.36
CA PRO A 95 -6.05 20.22 -14.77
C PRO A 95 -6.96 21.43 -14.77
N GLN A 96 -6.48 22.58 -15.25
CA GLN A 96 -7.36 23.72 -15.45
C GLN A 96 -8.40 23.17 -16.43
N LEU A 97 -9.58 22.81 -15.91
CA LEU A 97 -10.77 22.65 -16.72
C LEU A 97 -10.85 23.99 -17.43
N HIS A 98 -10.49 23.99 -18.71
CA HIS A 98 -10.68 25.16 -19.55
C HIS A 98 -12.11 25.58 -19.31
N ALA A 99 -12.30 26.80 -18.80
CA ALA A 99 -13.63 27.34 -18.58
C ALA A 99 -14.32 27.32 -19.93
N VAL A 100 -15.22 26.34 -20.14
CA VAL A 100 -16.03 26.29 -21.34
C VAL A 100 -16.95 27.48 -21.25
N SER A 101 -16.81 28.42 -22.20
CA SER A 101 -17.66 29.59 -22.26
C SER A 101 -19.10 29.14 -22.51
N VAL A 102 -20.02 29.63 -21.69
CA VAL A 102 -21.47 29.38 -21.85
C VAL A 102 -22.03 29.99 -23.14
N ASP A 103 -21.33 30.96 -23.72
CA ASP A 103 -21.70 31.61 -24.99
C ASP A 103 -21.21 30.86 -26.23
N ALA A 104 -20.51 29.71 -26.06
CA ALA A 104 -20.15 28.88 -27.19
C ALA A 104 -21.42 28.23 -27.79
N PRO A 105 -21.65 28.31 -29.11
CA PRO A 105 -22.83 27.71 -29.72
C PRO A 105 -22.82 26.20 -29.50
N ALA A 106 -23.90 25.66 -28.92
CA ALA A 106 -24.07 24.23 -28.77
C ALA A 106 -24.23 23.58 -30.16
N ILE A 107 -23.34 22.67 -30.52
CA ILE A 107 -23.54 21.79 -31.67
C ILE A 107 -24.56 20.74 -31.25
N VAL A 108 -25.73 20.76 -31.88
CA VAL A 108 -26.69 19.65 -31.83
C VAL A 108 -26.45 18.82 -33.09
N LEU A 109 -26.01 17.58 -32.91
CA LEU A 109 -25.86 16.58 -33.97
C LEU A 109 -27.21 15.95 -34.32
#